data_AF-A0A7X8U4J1-F1
#
_entry.id   AF-A0A7X8U4J1-F1
#
_cell.length_a   1.000
_cell.length_b   1.000
_cell.length_c   1.000
_cell.angle_alpha   90.00
_cell.angle_beta   90.00
_cell.angle_gamma   90.00
#
_symmetry.space_group_name_H-M   'P 1'
#
loop_
_entity.id
_entity.type
_entity.pdbx_description
1 polymer ?
#
loop_
_entity_poly.entity_id
_entity_poly.type
_entity_poly.pdbx_seq_one_letter_code
_entity_poly.pdbx_strand_id
1 'polypeptide(L)'
;MMKKWFDILINKAKQSWSQLIVVNDPDQLGSDPLLLDLLKQDFAVVSFQGELSLRQFIRQHQSRQILILLQKEAACLPYDIEQNADLISWTLTDIFPRLDSKALRMFEMDGYQSIYEAYQESVATLGILDEQQTLFLIREWIAIGKVLAHEKGYGGIANVIKIRKHGEVLEKDSSAYDYTRLVKDIRQLLEQDKKDWPLIARRWGELESLYPAEMLETESYFALDHEISQLFQDYIIQEYDQLFFASYINGPV
;
A
#
# COMPACT_ATOMS: atom_id res chain seq x y z
N MET A 1 -0.28 -27.84 -0.98
CA MET A 1 0.53 -26.81 -1.67
C MET A 1 -0.04 -25.46 -1.24
N MET A 2 0.76 -24.56 -0.66
CA MET A 2 0.27 -23.23 -0.28
C MET A 2 -0.14 -22.49 -1.56
N LYS A 3 -1.40 -22.04 -1.63
CA LYS A 3 -1.87 -21.20 -2.74
C LYS A 3 -1.16 -19.86 -2.66
N LYS A 4 -0.53 -19.45 -3.75
CA LYS A 4 0.05 -18.11 -3.88
C LYS A 4 -1.05 -17.12 -4.24
N TRP A 5 -0.91 -15.89 -3.75
CA TRP A 5 -1.90 -14.83 -4.03
C TRP A 5 -2.06 -14.59 -5.54
N PHE A 6 -0.98 -14.73 -6.31
CA PHE A 6 -0.97 -14.51 -7.76
C PHE A 6 -1.40 -15.72 -8.61
N ASP A 7 -1.70 -16.88 -8.01
CA ASP A 7 -2.09 -18.09 -8.77
C ASP A 7 -3.33 -17.84 -9.64
N ILE A 8 -4.25 -17.00 -9.15
CA ILE A 8 -5.47 -16.59 -9.87
C ILE A 8 -5.10 -15.82 -11.14
N LEU A 9 -4.11 -14.93 -11.07
CA LEU A 9 -3.65 -14.13 -12.21
C LEU A 9 -2.98 -14.99 -13.28
N ILE A 10 -2.13 -15.93 -12.85
CA ILE A 10 -1.47 -16.88 -13.77
C ILE A 10 -2.53 -17.72 -14.49
N ASN A 11 -3.51 -18.24 -13.76
CA ASN A 11 -4.59 -19.02 -14.36
C ASN A 11 -5.42 -18.20 -15.35
N LYS A 12 -5.68 -16.91 -15.06
CA LYS A 12 -6.37 -15.99 -15.97
C LYS A 12 -5.59 -15.81 -17.28
N ALA A 13 -4.26 -15.69 -17.22
CA ALA A 13 -3.43 -15.64 -18.43
C ALA A 13 -3.42 -16.97 -19.20
N LYS A 14 -3.34 -18.12 -18.50
CA LYS A 14 -3.34 -19.46 -19.12
C LYS A 14 -4.65 -19.84 -19.78
N GLN A 15 -5.76 -19.20 -19.42
CA GLN A 15 -7.05 -19.40 -20.10
C GLN A 15 -7.09 -18.80 -21.50
N SER A 16 -6.15 -17.91 -21.83
CA SER A 16 -6.05 -17.33 -23.17
C SER A 16 -5.38 -18.30 -24.14
N TRP A 17 -6.02 -18.47 -25.29
CA TRP A 17 -5.48 -19.23 -26.42
C TRP A 17 -4.79 -18.35 -27.46
N SER A 18 -4.78 -17.02 -27.25
CA SER A 18 -4.11 -16.11 -28.17
C SER A 18 -2.60 -16.24 -28.08
N GLN A 19 -1.93 -15.99 -29.20
CA GLN A 19 -0.47 -15.87 -29.23
C GLN A 19 -0.01 -14.59 -28.51
N LEU A 20 -0.79 -13.52 -28.61
CA LEU A 20 -0.53 -12.24 -27.97
C LEU A 20 -1.56 -12.04 -26.85
N ILE A 21 -1.08 -11.88 -25.63
CA ILE A 21 -1.91 -11.63 -24.46
C ILE A 21 -1.46 -10.28 -23.89
N VAL A 22 -2.38 -9.33 -23.81
CA VAL A 22 -2.13 -8.02 -23.22
C VAL A 22 -2.78 -8.00 -21.85
N VAL A 23 -1.98 -7.65 -20.84
CA VAL A 23 -2.41 -7.52 -19.46
C VAL A 23 -2.44 -6.06 -19.09
N ASN A 24 -3.62 -5.53 -18.83
CA ASN A 24 -3.78 -4.25 -18.14
C ASN A 24 -3.52 -4.46 -16.65
N ASP A 25 -2.42 -3.92 -16.13
CA ASP A 25 -1.94 -4.11 -14.75
C ASP A 25 -1.82 -2.75 -14.02
N PRO A 26 -2.94 -2.08 -13.73
CA PRO A 26 -2.95 -0.79 -13.04
C PRO A 26 -2.38 -0.86 -11.62
N ASP A 27 -2.47 -2.03 -10.97
CA ASP A 27 -1.96 -2.24 -9.61
C ASP A 27 -0.49 -2.69 -9.59
N GLN A 28 0.16 -2.78 -10.75
CA GLN A 28 1.58 -3.14 -10.93
C GLN A 28 1.95 -4.51 -10.32
N LEU A 29 1.00 -5.44 -10.25
CA LEU A 29 1.13 -6.78 -9.68
C LEU A 29 2.18 -7.60 -10.44
N GLY A 30 2.30 -7.38 -11.75
CA GLY A 30 3.30 -7.99 -12.61
C GLY A 30 4.73 -7.52 -12.35
N SER A 31 4.96 -6.60 -11.41
CA SER A 31 6.31 -6.21 -10.96
C SER A 31 6.91 -7.17 -9.94
N ASP A 32 6.10 -8.08 -9.38
CA ASP A 32 6.58 -9.08 -8.42
C ASP A 32 7.58 -10.05 -9.09
N PRO A 33 8.82 -10.19 -8.55
CA PRO A 33 9.83 -11.05 -9.15
C PRO A 33 9.42 -12.52 -9.22
N LEU A 34 8.72 -13.03 -8.20
CA LEU A 34 8.31 -14.44 -8.15
C LEU A 34 7.24 -14.73 -9.19
N LEU A 35 6.26 -13.84 -9.34
CA LEU A 35 5.25 -13.92 -10.40
C LEU A 35 5.90 -13.87 -11.78
N LEU A 36 6.82 -12.93 -12.03
CA LEU A 36 7.52 -12.82 -13.30
C LEU A 36 8.29 -14.10 -13.65
N ASP A 37 9.00 -14.69 -12.70
CA ASP A 37 9.79 -15.89 -12.93
C ASP A 37 8.91 -17.12 -13.20
N LEU A 38 7.73 -17.20 -12.60
CA LEU A 38 6.74 -18.23 -12.93
C LEU A 38 6.13 -18.00 -14.32
N LEU A 39 5.76 -16.77 -14.65
CA LEU A 39 5.18 -16.45 -15.96
C LEU A 39 6.17 -16.71 -17.10
N LYS A 40 7.47 -16.45 -16.91
CA LYS A 40 8.52 -16.69 -17.92
C LYS A 40 8.68 -18.17 -18.30
N GLN A 41 8.22 -19.10 -17.45
CA GLN A 41 8.26 -20.54 -17.74
C GLN A 41 7.29 -20.88 -18.88
N ASP A 42 6.10 -20.28 -18.84
CA ASP A 42 5.03 -20.57 -19.80
C ASP A 42 5.02 -19.55 -20.96
N PHE A 43 5.26 -18.27 -20.67
CA PHE A 43 5.13 -17.15 -21.60
C PHE A 43 6.47 -16.44 -21.87
N ALA A 44 6.54 -15.75 -23.01
CA ALA A 44 7.52 -14.70 -23.23
C ALA A 44 6.96 -13.38 -22.67
N VAL A 45 7.43 -12.99 -21.49
CA VAL A 45 6.90 -11.83 -20.75
C VAL A 45 7.67 -10.56 -21.09
N VAL A 46 6.97 -9.46 -21.38
CA VAL A 46 7.54 -8.14 -21.64
C VAL A 46 6.71 -7.03 -20.99
N SER A 47 7.35 -6.14 -20.23
CA SER A 47 6.71 -4.90 -19.80
C SER A 47 6.77 -3.87 -20.92
N PHE A 48 5.64 -3.25 -21.23
CA PHE A 48 5.58 -2.26 -22.30
C PHE A 48 6.34 -0.98 -21.93
N GLN A 49 7.42 -0.70 -22.66
CA GLN A 49 8.21 0.54 -22.55
C GLN A 49 8.15 1.41 -23.81
N GLY A 50 7.52 0.91 -24.87
CA GLY A 50 7.45 1.57 -26.16
C GLY A 50 7.26 0.58 -27.32
N GLU A 51 6.77 1.10 -28.44
CA GLU A 51 6.42 0.31 -29.62
C GLU A 51 7.64 -0.42 -30.23
N LEU A 52 8.78 0.26 -30.39
CA LEU A 52 9.96 -0.32 -31.03
C LEU A 52 10.49 -1.54 -30.26
N SER A 53 10.62 -1.41 -28.93
CA SER A 53 11.03 -2.51 -28.06
C SER A 53 10.05 -3.68 -28.11
N LEU A 54 8.75 -3.39 -28.13
CA LEU A 54 7.71 -4.41 -28.20
C LEU A 54 7.77 -5.18 -29.53
N ARG A 55 7.86 -4.46 -30.66
CA ARG A 55 7.94 -5.10 -31.99
C ARG A 55 9.20 -5.95 -32.13
N GLN A 56 10.32 -5.50 -31.58
CA GLN A 56 11.55 -6.29 -31.55
C GLN A 56 11.37 -7.58 -30.73
N PHE A 57 10.76 -7.47 -29.55
CA PHE A 57 10.48 -8.62 -28.68
C PHE A 57 9.56 -9.65 -29.35
N ILE A 58 8.48 -9.19 -29.99
CA ILE A 58 7.54 -10.06 -30.72
C ILE A 58 8.25 -10.84 -31.83
N ARG A 59 9.15 -10.19 -32.57
CA ARG A 59 9.96 -10.85 -33.61
C ARG A 59 10.92 -11.91 -33.05
N GLN A 60 11.46 -11.69 -31.85
CA GLN A 60 12.37 -12.63 -31.19
C GLN A 60 11.66 -13.86 -30.60
N HIS A 61 10.36 -13.75 -30.30
CA HIS A 61 9.60 -14.77 -29.58
C HIS A 61 8.38 -15.32 -30.35
N GLN A 62 8.47 -15.41 -31.68
CA GLN A 62 7.36 -15.87 -32.54
C GLN A 62 6.85 -17.29 -32.26
N SER A 63 7.63 -18.14 -31.58
CA SER A 63 7.26 -19.53 -31.27
C SER A 63 6.63 -19.72 -29.89
N ARG A 64 6.47 -18.64 -29.10
CA ARG A 64 5.89 -18.68 -27.75
C ARG A 64 4.69 -17.76 -27.68
N GLN A 65 3.79 -18.03 -26.73
CA GLN A 65 2.79 -17.05 -26.32
C GLN A 65 3.50 -15.87 -25.64
N ILE A 66 3.12 -14.66 -26.01
CA ILE A 66 3.73 -13.42 -25.53
C ILE A 66 2.75 -12.75 -24.58
N LEU A 67 3.21 -12.46 -23.37
CA LEU A 67 2.46 -11.73 -22.35
C LEU A 67 3.02 -10.31 -22.25
N ILE A 68 2.20 -9.31 -22.59
CA ILE A 68 2.56 -7.90 -22.61
C ILE A 68 1.95 -7.24 -21.37
N LEU A 69 2.78 -6.77 -20.44
CA LEU A 69 2.32 -6.09 -19.23
C LEU A 69 2.21 -4.57 -19.48
N LEU A 70 1.01 -4.02 -19.33
CA LEU A 70 0.71 -2.59 -19.37
C LEU A 70 0.59 -2.06 -17.93
N GLN A 71 1.69 -1.54 -17.41
CA GLN A 71 1.80 -1.10 -16.00
C GLN A 71 1.76 0.43 -15.84
N LYS A 72 1.79 1.16 -16.95
CA LYS A 72 1.75 2.62 -16.97
C LYS A 72 0.35 3.10 -17.34
N GLU A 73 -0.16 4.05 -16.57
CA GLU A 73 -1.39 4.75 -16.93
C GLU A 73 -1.23 5.43 -18.30
N ALA A 74 -2.24 5.27 -19.16
CA ALA A 74 -2.28 5.80 -20.54
C ALA A 74 -1.26 5.23 -21.54
N ALA A 75 -0.62 4.08 -21.25
CA ALA A 75 0.14 3.35 -22.26
C ALA A 75 -0.79 2.83 -23.37
N CYS A 76 -0.68 3.39 -24.58
CA CYS A 76 -1.44 2.96 -25.74
C CYS A 76 -0.61 1.96 -26.58
N LEU A 77 -1.21 0.81 -26.88
CA LEU A 77 -0.61 -0.15 -27.81
C LEU A 77 -0.90 0.25 -29.25
N PRO A 78 -0.01 -0.11 -30.19
CA PRO A 78 -0.33 -0.02 -31.61
C PRO A 78 -1.60 -0.82 -31.92
N TYR A 79 -2.49 -0.24 -32.73
CA TYR A 79 -3.80 -0.80 -33.06
C TYR A 79 -3.72 -2.23 -33.61
N ASP A 80 -2.69 -2.53 -34.41
CA ASP A 80 -2.47 -3.88 -34.97
C ASP A 80 -2.17 -4.93 -33.90
N ILE A 81 -1.50 -4.54 -32.82
CA ILE A 81 -1.18 -5.44 -31.71
C ILE A 81 -2.41 -5.60 -30.81
N GLU A 82 -3.11 -4.51 -30.53
CA GLU A 82 -4.31 -4.52 -29.68
C GLU A 82 -5.43 -5.39 -30.29
N GLN A 83 -5.70 -5.27 -31.59
CA GLN A 83 -6.74 -6.04 -32.27
C GLN A 83 -6.46 -7.55 -32.34
N ASN A 84 -5.18 -7.93 -32.36
CA ASN A 84 -4.76 -9.34 -32.47
C ASN A 84 -4.41 -9.94 -31.11
N ALA A 85 -4.51 -9.17 -30.03
CA ALA A 85 -4.23 -9.62 -28.68
C ALA A 85 -5.51 -9.95 -27.93
N ASP A 86 -5.41 -10.92 -27.03
CA ASP A 86 -6.42 -11.10 -26.00
C ASP A 86 -6.14 -10.14 -24.84
N LEU A 87 -7.12 -9.32 -24.49
CA LEU A 87 -6.98 -8.30 -23.46
C LEU A 87 -7.54 -8.81 -22.14
N ILE A 88 -6.66 -8.96 -21.14
CA ILE A 88 -7.02 -9.30 -19.78
C ILE A 88 -6.62 -8.18 -18.83
N SER A 89 -7.33 -8.04 -17.71
CA SER A 89 -6.98 -7.10 -16.64
C SER A 89 -6.52 -7.85 -15.40
N TRP A 90 -5.50 -7.34 -14.72
CA TRP A 90 -5.08 -7.78 -13.40
C TRP A 90 -5.30 -6.65 -12.41
N THR A 91 -6.12 -6.92 -11.41
CA THR A 91 -6.43 -5.98 -10.35
C THR A 91 -6.35 -6.65 -9.00
N LEU A 92 -6.13 -5.87 -7.95
CA LEU A 92 -6.19 -6.36 -6.57
C LEU A 92 -7.55 -6.97 -6.24
N THR A 93 -8.62 -6.49 -6.85
CA THR A 93 -9.97 -7.04 -6.72
C THR A 93 -10.08 -8.48 -7.25
N ASP A 94 -9.28 -8.87 -8.25
CA ASP A 94 -9.24 -10.26 -8.74
C ASP A 94 -8.69 -11.23 -7.66
N ILE A 95 -7.82 -10.73 -6.77
CA ILE A 95 -7.16 -11.51 -5.71
C ILE A 95 -7.92 -11.41 -4.39
N PHE A 96 -8.39 -10.20 -4.07
CA PHE A 96 -9.11 -9.86 -2.85
C PHE A 96 -10.51 -9.28 -3.14
N PRO A 97 -11.47 -10.09 -3.65
CA PRO A 97 -12.79 -9.59 -4.07
C PRO A 97 -13.60 -8.86 -3.00
N ARG A 98 -13.31 -9.08 -1.70
CA ARG A 98 -14.05 -8.51 -0.57
C ARG A 98 -13.30 -7.39 0.15
N LEU A 99 -12.07 -7.11 -0.25
CA LEU A 99 -11.25 -6.04 0.32
C LEU A 99 -11.14 -4.89 -0.68
N ASP A 100 -11.08 -3.67 -0.18
CA ASP A 100 -10.93 -2.51 -1.05
C ASP A 100 -9.50 -2.41 -1.61
N SER A 101 -9.42 -2.20 -2.92
CA SER A 101 -8.14 -2.15 -3.64
C SER A 101 -7.29 -0.92 -3.29
N LYS A 102 -7.90 0.22 -2.93
CA LYS A 102 -7.15 1.42 -2.55
C LYS A 102 -6.45 1.22 -1.21
N ALA A 103 -7.17 0.64 -0.25
CA ALA A 103 -6.60 0.25 1.04
C ALA A 103 -5.43 -0.71 0.87
N LEU A 104 -5.58 -1.74 0.02
CA LEU A 104 -4.51 -2.70 -0.25
C LEU A 104 -3.27 -2.06 -0.88
N ARG A 105 -3.44 -1.06 -1.76
CA ARG A 105 -2.31 -0.31 -2.34
C ARG A 105 -1.47 0.42 -1.31
N MET A 106 -2.00 0.71 -0.12
CA MET A 106 -1.26 1.33 0.98
C MET A 106 -0.25 0.38 1.62
N PHE A 107 -0.24 -0.91 1.28
CA PHE A 107 0.74 -1.87 1.78
C PHE A 107 1.78 -2.22 0.72
N GLU A 108 2.98 -2.55 1.18
CA GLU A 108 4.05 -3.09 0.37
C GLU A 108 3.67 -4.50 -0.16
N MET A 109 4.08 -4.79 -1.39
CA MET A 109 3.69 -6.01 -2.10
C MET A 109 4.32 -7.28 -1.48
N ASP A 110 5.41 -7.14 -0.73
CA ASP A 110 6.04 -8.23 0.02
C ASP A 110 5.08 -8.84 1.06
N GLY A 111 4.18 -8.04 1.61
CA GLY A 111 3.17 -8.46 2.58
C GLY A 111 1.93 -9.12 1.97
N TYR A 112 1.74 -9.06 0.65
CA TYR A 112 0.50 -9.53 0.01
C TYR A 112 0.27 -11.03 0.19
N GLN A 113 1.33 -11.84 0.25
CA GLN A 113 1.19 -13.27 0.51
C GLN A 113 0.61 -13.53 1.90
N SER A 114 1.10 -12.81 2.91
CA SER A 114 0.63 -12.97 4.29
C SER A 114 -0.80 -12.45 4.46
N ILE A 115 -1.12 -11.30 3.84
CA ILE A 115 -2.49 -10.77 3.77
C ILE A 115 -3.42 -11.78 3.09
N TYR A 116 -2.99 -12.40 1.99
CA TYR A 116 -3.78 -13.41 1.28
C TYR A 116 -4.06 -14.65 2.11
N GLU A 117 -3.09 -15.13 2.88
CA GLU A 117 -3.29 -16.26 3.79
C GLU A 117 -4.32 -15.93 4.88
N ALA A 118 -4.19 -14.76 5.52
CA ALA A 118 -5.16 -14.30 6.51
C ALA A 118 -6.56 -14.07 5.94
N TYR A 119 -6.63 -13.56 4.71
CA TYR A 119 -7.85 -13.39 3.94
C TYR A 119 -8.53 -14.73 3.63
N GLN A 120 -7.80 -15.74 3.17
CA GLN A 120 -8.37 -17.06 2.86
C GLN A 120 -9.00 -17.73 4.09
N GLU A 121 -8.45 -17.51 5.28
CA GLU A 121 -9.02 -18.02 6.53
C GLU A 121 -10.30 -17.30 6.98
N SER A 122 -10.45 -16.02 6.59
CA SER A 122 -11.54 -15.14 7.03
C SER A 122 -12.60 -14.88 5.95
N VAL A 123 -12.36 -15.30 4.70
CA VAL A 123 -13.24 -15.01 3.56
C VAL A 123 -14.66 -15.53 3.74
N ALA A 124 -14.86 -16.61 4.50
CA ALA A 124 -16.18 -17.18 4.75
C ALA A 124 -17.08 -16.26 5.59
N THR A 125 -16.48 -15.45 6.48
CA THR A 125 -17.19 -14.58 7.42
C THR A 125 -17.13 -13.09 7.05
N LEU A 126 -16.20 -12.70 6.18
CA LEU A 126 -16.03 -11.32 5.74
C LEU A 126 -17.16 -10.83 4.83
N GLY A 127 -17.75 -9.67 5.13
CA GLY A 127 -18.56 -8.92 4.17
C GLY A 127 -17.70 -8.28 3.07
N ILE A 128 -18.32 -7.56 2.13
CA ILE A 128 -17.60 -6.62 1.26
C ILE A 128 -17.23 -5.42 2.12
N LEU A 129 -15.93 -5.14 2.24
CA LEU A 129 -15.41 -4.06 3.06
C LEU A 129 -15.11 -2.83 2.19
N ASP A 130 -15.33 -1.66 2.77
CA ASP A 130 -14.85 -0.40 2.20
C ASP A 130 -13.35 -0.17 2.51
N GLU A 131 -12.83 0.97 2.03
CA GLU A 131 -11.43 1.37 2.21
C GLU A 131 -11.02 1.43 3.70
N GLN A 132 -11.83 2.04 4.56
CA GLN A 132 -11.51 2.21 5.98
C GLN A 132 -11.57 0.88 6.74
N GLN A 133 -12.62 0.09 6.47
CA GLN A 133 -12.80 -1.23 7.08
C GLN A 133 -11.68 -2.19 6.66
N THR A 134 -11.24 -2.14 5.40
CA THR A 134 -10.12 -2.94 4.89
C THR A 134 -8.82 -2.57 5.59
N LEU A 135 -8.52 -1.27 5.73
CA LEU A 135 -7.33 -0.81 6.44
C LEU A 135 -7.33 -1.25 7.90
N PHE A 136 -8.46 -1.06 8.60
CA PHE A 136 -8.59 -1.47 9.99
C PHE A 136 -8.34 -2.97 10.17
N LEU A 137 -8.94 -3.79 9.31
CA LEU A 137 -8.78 -5.25 9.36
C LEU A 137 -7.33 -5.68 9.14
N ILE A 138 -6.64 -5.11 8.14
CA ILE A 138 -5.25 -5.48 7.85
C ILE A 138 -4.34 -5.04 9.00
N ARG A 139 -4.55 -3.84 9.57
CA ARG A 139 -3.82 -3.35 10.74
C ARG A 139 -4.05 -4.22 11.97
N GLU A 140 -5.29 -4.66 12.20
CA GLU A 140 -5.62 -5.60 13.26
C GLU A 140 -4.87 -6.93 13.06
N TRP A 141 -4.87 -7.46 11.84
CA TRP A 141 -4.11 -8.68 11.52
C TRP A 141 -2.61 -8.53 11.75
N ILE A 142 -2.03 -7.37 11.46
CA ILE A 142 -0.63 -7.06 11.77
C ILE A 142 -0.42 -7.02 13.29
N ALA A 143 -1.29 -6.34 14.03
CA ALA A 143 -1.19 -6.18 15.48
C ALA A 143 -1.25 -7.51 16.25
N ILE A 144 -2.09 -8.45 15.81
CA ILE A 144 -2.18 -9.79 16.41
C ILE A 144 -1.10 -10.75 15.88
N GLY A 145 -0.18 -10.27 15.02
CA GLY A 145 0.89 -11.07 14.43
C GLY A 145 0.44 -12.10 13.39
N LYS A 146 -0.78 -11.96 12.86
CA LYS A 146 -1.35 -12.82 11.82
C LYS A 146 -0.82 -12.47 10.43
N VAL A 147 -0.52 -11.19 10.21
CA VAL A 147 -0.01 -10.68 8.93
C VAL A 147 1.35 -10.01 9.12
N LEU A 148 2.26 -10.31 8.22
CA LEU A 148 3.54 -9.62 8.05
C LEU A 148 3.43 -8.73 6.81
N ALA A 149 3.01 -7.48 7.00
CA ALA A 149 2.92 -6.49 5.94
C ALA A 149 3.36 -5.12 6.47
N HIS A 150 3.92 -4.31 5.57
CA HIS A 150 4.36 -2.95 5.88
C HIS A 150 3.50 -1.96 5.12
N GLU A 151 3.07 -0.89 5.75
CA GLU A 151 2.44 0.21 5.03
C GLU A 151 3.50 0.98 4.24
N LYS A 152 3.18 1.30 2.98
CA LYS A 152 3.92 2.26 2.17
C LYS A 152 3.88 3.58 2.93
N GLY A 153 5.00 3.95 3.53
CA GLY A 153 5.09 5.18 4.31
C GLY A 153 4.53 6.35 3.50
N TYR A 154 3.67 7.16 4.13
CA TYR A 154 3.31 8.47 3.60
C TYR A 154 4.61 9.18 3.19
N GLY A 155 4.63 9.76 2.00
CA GLY A 155 5.82 10.43 1.45
C GLY A 155 6.41 11.44 2.44
N GLY A 156 7.46 11.01 3.15
CA GLY A 156 8.07 11.78 4.21
C GLY A 156 8.87 10.87 5.15
N ILE A 157 10.16 10.72 4.84
CA ILE A 157 11.18 10.08 5.69
C ILE A 157 11.16 8.55 5.65
N ALA A 158 11.73 8.01 4.58
CA ALA A 158 12.40 6.73 4.62
C ALA A 158 13.48 6.77 5.72
N ASN A 159 13.28 6.05 6.82
CA ASN A 159 14.41 5.55 7.60
C ASN A 159 14.52 4.04 7.38
N VAL A 160 15.42 3.75 6.43
CA VAL A 160 16.15 2.50 6.31
C VAL A 160 16.44 1.96 7.71
N ILE A 161 15.80 0.84 8.06
CA ILE A 161 16.18 0.03 9.22
C ILE A 161 17.61 -0.46 8.96
N LYS A 162 18.61 0.33 9.38
CA LYS A 162 19.97 -0.17 9.59
C LYS A 162 19.91 -1.01 10.85
N ILE A 163 19.80 -2.31 10.67
CA ILE A 163 20.13 -3.31 11.70
C ILE A 163 21.58 -3.04 12.14
N ARG A 164 21.77 -2.30 13.24
CA ARG A 164 23.05 -2.26 13.94
C ARG A 164 23.11 -3.45 14.87
N LYS A 165 23.87 -4.47 14.47
CA LYS A 165 24.48 -5.41 15.42
C LYS A 165 25.49 -4.64 16.28
N HIS A 166 25.18 -4.44 17.55
CA HIS A 166 25.96 -4.99 18.67
C HIS A 166 25.34 -4.54 19.99
N GLY A 167 25.37 -5.44 20.97
CA GLY A 167 24.67 -5.28 22.22
C GLY A 167 25.26 -4.19 23.11
N GLU A 168 24.39 -3.65 23.94
CA GLU A 168 24.68 -3.29 25.32
C GLU A 168 23.35 -3.23 26.06
N VAL A 169 23.35 -3.87 27.21
CA VAL A 169 22.26 -3.89 28.19
C VAL A 169 22.27 -2.53 28.89
N LEU A 170 21.07 -1.93 29.05
CA LEU A 170 20.64 -0.87 29.99
C LEU A 170 19.96 0.30 29.26
N GLU A 171 18.62 0.37 29.36
CA GLU A 171 17.75 1.57 29.41
C GLU A 171 16.30 1.19 29.02
N LYS A 172 15.66 0.31 29.81
CA LYS A 172 14.22 0.01 29.65
C LYS A 172 13.30 0.96 30.44
N ASP A 173 13.86 1.71 31.40
CA ASP A 173 13.06 2.56 32.30
C ASP A 173 12.91 4.02 31.82
N SER A 174 13.79 4.53 30.95
CA SER A 174 13.70 5.93 30.46
C SER A 174 12.65 6.10 29.36
N SER A 175 12.60 5.18 28.40
CA SER A 175 11.74 5.29 27.22
C SER A 175 10.24 5.21 27.55
N ALA A 176 9.87 4.35 28.50
CA ALA A 176 8.48 4.24 28.97
C ALA A 176 8.02 5.50 29.74
N TYR A 177 8.93 6.11 30.50
CA TYR A 177 8.68 7.37 31.20
C TYR A 177 8.49 8.52 30.22
N ASP A 178 9.34 8.60 29.19
CA ASP A 178 9.27 9.61 28.15
C ASP A 178 8.01 9.46 27.27
N TYR A 179 7.60 8.22 26.95
CA TYR A 179 6.34 7.94 26.24
C TYR A 179 5.11 8.42 27.01
N THR A 180 4.99 8.02 28.29
CA THR A 180 3.83 8.38 29.11
C THR A 180 3.73 9.89 29.31
N ARG A 181 4.88 10.56 29.44
CA ARG A 181 4.97 12.01 29.53
C ARG A 181 4.50 12.68 28.24
N LEU A 182 4.98 12.23 27.08
CA LEU A 182 4.58 12.80 25.79
C LEU A 182 3.09 12.62 25.50
N VAL A 183 2.52 11.44 25.79
CA VAL A 183 1.07 11.20 25.67
C VAL A 183 0.28 12.19 26.52
N LYS A 184 0.71 12.42 27.77
CA LYS A 184 0.07 13.37 28.66
C LYS A 184 0.19 14.82 28.16
N ASP A 185 1.37 15.21 27.70
CA ASP A 185 1.64 16.54 27.17
C ASP A 185 0.79 16.82 25.91
N ILE A 186 0.66 15.84 25.01
CA ILE A 186 -0.18 15.94 23.82
C ILE A 186 -1.66 16.08 24.20
N ARG A 187 -2.18 15.26 25.12
CA ARG A 187 -3.57 15.37 25.59
C ARG A 187 -3.86 16.74 26.18
N GLN A 188 -2.94 17.28 26.99
CA GLN A 188 -3.07 18.64 27.52
C GLN A 188 -3.09 19.72 26.45
N LEU A 189 -2.37 19.54 25.33
CA LEU A 189 -2.42 20.47 24.20
C LEU A 189 -3.74 20.36 23.42
N LEU A 190 -4.33 19.17 23.33
CA LEU A 190 -5.63 18.95 22.67
C LEU A 190 -6.80 19.55 23.44
N GLU A 191 -6.71 19.59 24.78
CA GLU A 191 -7.69 20.21 25.68
C GLU A 191 -7.73 21.75 25.60
N GLN A 192 -6.76 22.39 24.94
CA GLN A 192 -6.74 23.85 24.80
C GLN A 192 -7.78 24.36 23.79
N ASP A 193 -8.44 25.47 24.13
CA ASP A 193 -9.40 26.17 23.26
C ASP A 193 -8.75 26.58 21.93
N LYS A 194 -7.50 27.05 21.99
CA LYS A 194 -6.68 27.33 20.81
C LYS A 194 -5.55 26.31 20.70
N LYS A 195 -5.71 25.36 19.79
CA LYS A 195 -4.76 24.27 19.56
C LYS A 195 -3.50 24.79 18.86
N ASP A 196 -2.35 24.60 19.49
CA ASP A 196 -1.04 24.87 18.88
C ASP A 196 -0.61 23.67 18.02
N TRP A 197 -1.16 23.60 16.81
CA TRP A 197 -0.90 22.50 15.88
C TRP A 197 0.59 22.26 15.57
N PRO A 198 1.44 23.30 15.38
CA PRO A 198 2.88 23.10 15.25
C PRO A 198 3.52 22.40 16.45
N LEU A 199 3.12 22.79 17.67
CA LEU A 199 3.64 22.15 18.89
C LEU A 199 3.11 20.71 19.04
N ILE A 200 1.82 20.49 18.76
CA ILE A 200 1.22 19.15 18.75
C ILE A 200 1.94 18.24 17.76
N ALA A 201 2.15 18.69 16.52
CA ALA A 201 2.84 17.93 15.48
C ALA A 201 4.28 17.58 15.87
N ARG A 202 5.00 18.52 16.50
CA ARG A 202 6.35 18.26 17.01
C ARG A 202 6.35 17.19 18.10
N ARG A 203 5.45 17.29 19.08
CA ARG A 203 5.34 16.31 20.17
C ARG A 203 4.87 14.95 19.68
N TRP A 204 4.01 14.92 18.67
CA TRP A 204 3.59 13.71 17.99
C TRP A 204 4.76 13.01 17.29
N GLY A 205 5.57 13.76 16.52
CA GLY A 205 6.76 13.19 15.89
C GLY A 205 7.81 12.69 16.89
N GLU A 206 7.93 13.35 18.05
CA GLU A 206 8.77 12.88 19.17
C GLU A 206 8.20 11.56 19.76
N LEU A 207 6.89 11.45 19.94
CA LEU A 207 6.22 10.24 20.40
C LEU A 207 6.39 9.07 19.42
N GLU A 208 6.21 9.34 18.13
CA GLU A 208 6.39 8.37 17.03
C GLU A 208 7.84 7.86 16.99
N SER A 209 8.82 8.74 17.20
CA SER A 209 10.24 8.35 17.23
C SER A 209 10.61 7.43 18.41
N LEU A 210 9.83 7.49 19.49
CA LEU A 210 10.04 6.66 20.67
C LEU A 210 9.29 5.34 20.61
N TYR A 211 8.36 5.16 19.67
CA TYR A 211 7.52 3.97 19.56
C TYR A 211 8.36 2.74 19.15
N PRO A 212 8.71 1.84 20.09
CA PRO A 212 9.36 0.59 19.74
C PRO A 212 8.25 -0.39 19.32
N ALA A 213 8.53 -1.24 18.34
CA ALA A 213 7.61 -2.29 17.87
C ALA A 213 7.17 -3.32 18.96
N GLU A 214 7.51 -3.11 20.23
CA GLU A 214 7.28 -4.04 21.35
C GLU A 214 6.66 -3.39 22.61
N MET A 215 6.02 -2.20 22.53
CA MET A 215 5.33 -1.62 23.71
C MET A 215 3.86 -2.05 23.87
N LEU A 216 3.51 -2.36 25.13
CA LEU A 216 2.33 -3.09 25.60
C LEU A 216 0.98 -2.33 25.60
N GLU A 217 0.93 -1.09 25.11
CA GLU A 217 -0.31 -0.27 25.12
C GLU A 217 -0.58 0.37 23.75
N THR A 218 -0.59 -0.48 22.71
CA THR A 218 -0.93 -0.13 21.32
C THR A 218 -2.27 0.59 21.21
N GLU A 219 -3.29 0.20 21.99
CA GLU A 219 -4.63 0.82 21.97
C GLU A 219 -4.61 2.32 22.34
N SER A 220 -3.71 2.73 23.25
CA SER A 220 -3.63 4.12 23.73
C SER A 220 -2.99 5.05 22.70
N TYR A 221 -2.02 4.55 21.92
CA TYR A 221 -1.38 5.30 20.83
C TYR A 221 -2.37 5.59 19.70
N PHE A 222 -3.06 4.57 19.21
CA PHE A 222 -3.97 4.71 18.07
C PHE A 222 -5.23 5.50 18.42
N ALA A 223 -5.73 5.40 19.65
CA ALA A 223 -6.81 6.26 20.12
C ALA A 223 -6.39 7.74 20.09
N LEU A 224 -5.15 8.05 20.49
CA LEU A 224 -4.61 9.40 20.45
C LEU A 224 -4.36 9.90 19.01
N ASP A 225 -3.83 9.04 18.14
CA ASP A 225 -3.66 9.33 16.69
C ASP A 225 -4.98 9.69 16.03
N HIS A 226 -6.03 8.91 16.33
CA HIS A 226 -7.37 9.14 15.83
C HIS A 226 -7.95 10.47 16.32
N GLU A 227 -7.81 10.75 17.62
CA GLU A 227 -8.27 12.00 18.22
C GLU A 227 -7.59 13.22 17.60
N ILE A 228 -6.26 13.17 17.40
CA ILE A 228 -5.50 14.24 16.73
C ILE A 228 -5.97 14.41 15.29
N SER A 229 -6.12 13.31 14.55
CA SER A 229 -6.53 13.32 13.14
C SER A 229 -7.91 13.94 12.95
N GLN A 230 -8.88 13.57 13.81
CA GLN A 230 -10.23 14.14 13.80
C GLN A 230 -10.21 15.63 14.12
N LEU A 231 -9.56 16.03 15.21
CA LEU A 231 -9.49 17.43 15.61
C LEU A 231 -8.77 18.30 14.58
N PHE A 232 -7.74 17.76 13.91
CA PHE A 232 -7.02 18.46 12.86
C PHE A 232 -7.86 18.58 11.59
N GLN A 233 -8.58 17.53 11.20
CA GLN A 233 -9.52 17.58 10.10
C GLN A 233 -10.60 18.64 10.34
N ASP A 234 -11.19 18.68 11.53
CA ASP A 234 -12.18 19.69 11.92
C ASP A 234 -11.59 21.11 11.86
N TYR A 235 -10.36 21.30 12.35
CA TYR A 235 -9.65 22.58 12.24
C TYR A 235 -9.43 22.99 10.78
N ILE A 236 -8.98 22.08 9.90
CA ILE A 236 -8.77 22.37 8.49
C ILE A 236 -10.08 22.75 7.79
N ILE A 237 -11.20 22.10 8.14
CA ILE A 237 -12.52 22.41 7.59
C ILE A 237 -13.01 23.78 8.10
N GLN A 238 -12.80 24.11 9.37
CA GLN A 238 -13.25 25.37 9.97
C GLN A 238 -12.41 26.58 9.55
N GLU A 239 -11.10 26.41 9.44
CA GLU A 239 -10.16 27.47 9.05
C GLU A 239 -9.81 27.42 7.55
N TYR A 240 -10.58 26.68 6.76
CA TYR A 240 -10.35 26.47 5.32
C TYR A 240 -10.25 27.80 4.55
N ASP A 241 -11.04 28.79 4.95
CA ASP A 241 -11.04 30.14 4.38
C ASP A 241 -9.75 30.94 4.69
N GLN A 242 -9.00 30.55 5.73
CA GLN A 242 -7.72 31.15 6.13
C GLN A 242 -6.49 30.35 5.67
N LEU A 243 -6.69 29.14 5.14
CA LEU A 243 -5.61 28.34 4.56
C LEU A 243 -5.24 28.89 3.18
N PHE A 244 -3.95 28.82 2.86
CA PHE A 244 -3.25 29.41 1.70
C PHE A 244 -3.99 29.34 0.35
N PHE A 245 -4.89 28.37 0.17
CA PHE A 245 -5.65 28.11 -1.05
C PHE A 245 -6.86 29.02 -1.30
N ALA A 246 -7.36 29.77 -0.30
CA ALA A 246 -8.39 30.78 -0.52
C ALA A 246 -7.92 31.93 -1.45
N SER A 247 -6.61 32.14 -1.57
CA SER A 247 -6.02 33.16 -2.44
C SER A 247 -6.12 32.84 -3.95
N TYR A 248 -6.44 31.61 -4.34
CA TYR A 248 -6.62 31.26 -5.76
C TYR A 248 -8.05 31.47 -6.27
N ILE A 249 -9.04 31.55 -5.37
CA ILE A 249 -10.44 31.85 -5.74
C ILE A 249 -10.61 33.37 -5.96
N ASN A 250 -9.82 34.19 -5.29
CA ASN A 250 -9.75 35.63 -5.49
C ASN A 250 -8.40 36.01 -6.10
N GLY A 251 -8.16 35.63 -7.35
CA GLY A 251 -7.01 36.11 -8.12
C GLY A 251 -6.97 37.65 -8.19
N PRO A 252 -5.79 38.26 -8.43
CA PRO A 252 -5.72 39.69 -8.65
C PRO A 252 -6.41 40.05 -9.98
N VAL A 253 -7.35 40.99 -9.90
CA VAL A 253 -7.83 41.79 -11.03
C VAL A 253 -6.73 42.76 -11.45
#